data_AF-A0A9E0PME5-F1
#
_entry.id   AF-A0A9E0PME5-F1
#
_cell.length_a   1.000
_cell.length_b   1.000
_cell.length_c   1.000
_cell.angle_alpha   90.00
_cell.angle_beta   90.00
_cell.angle_gamma   90.00
#
_symmetry.space_group_name_H-M   'P 1'
#
loop_
_entity.id
_entity.type
_entity.pdbx_description
1 polymer ?
#
loop_
_entity_poly.entity_id
_entity_poly.type
_entity_poly.pdbx_seq_one_letter_code
_entity_poly.pdbx_strand_id
1 'polypeptide(L)'
;MAGFKVWFGAGAALLLLAACERPSAVASKPHDSGSSAVSDSDVGEQASATAGSPRGEEAVPTVDGKPMWSSSRKGSAQENAAKSFERNGEDFGARDLDAFVKKAHAFVNHPPSGTQTIKRSNGDTLFYDAKSNVFAVTNRDGAPRTMFKPDEGAAYWDEQKAREARRETAGTDRRSRDEG
;
A
#
# COMPACT_ATOMS: atom_id res chain seq x y z
N MET A 1 -4.41 52.85 -27.52
CA MET A 1 -5.80 53.34 -27.52
C MET A 1 -6.69 52.22 -27.01
N ALA A 2 -7.57 52.55 -26.06
CA ALA A 2 -8.70 51.80 -25.47
C ALA A 2 -8.46 50.32 -25.06
N GLY A 3 -8.51 49.88 -23.80
CA GLY A 3 -9.16 50.44 -22.62
C GLY A 3 -10.68 50.21 -22.65
N PHE A 4 -11.18 49.13 -22.06
CA PHE A 4 -12.57 49.06 -21.60
C PHE A 4 -12.67 48.42 -20.21
N LYS A 5 -12.98 49.30 -19.25
CA LYS A 5 -13.40 49.04 -17.89
C LYS A 5 -14.93 48.88 -17.92
N VAL A 6 -15.47 47.87 -17.25
CA VAL A 6 -16.88 47.89 -16.83
C VAL A 6 -16.92 47.57 -15.34
N TRP A 7 -17.60 48.46 -14.61
CA TRP A 7 -17.70 48.50 -13.16
C TRP A 7 -19.19 48.42 -12.77
N PHE A 8 -19.41 47.77 -11.63
CA PHE A 8 -20.54 47.79 -10.71
C PHE A 8 -21.92 47.26 -11.09
N GLY A 9 -22.37 46.33 -10.23
CA GLY A 9 -23.75 46.23 -9.78
C GLY A 9 -23.77 45.58 -8.39
N ALA A 10 -24.14 46.36 -7.38
CA ALA A 10 -24.30 45.95 -5.99
C ALA A 10 -25.52 45.02 -5.81
N GLY A 11 -25.43 44.06 -4.91
CA GLY A 11 -26.55 43.23 -4.48
C GLY A 11 -26.22 42.54 -3.15
N ALA A 12 -26.69 43.13 -2.06
CA ALA A 12 -26.58 42.58 -0.71
C ALA A 12 -27.51 41.37 -0.53
N ALA A 13 -27.02 40.30 0.08
CA ALA A 13 -27.84 39.30 0.74
C ALA A 13 -27.11 38.76 1.96
N LEU A 14 -27.57 39.18 3.13
CA LEU A 14 -27.29 38.59 4.43
C LEU A 14 -27.77 37.14 4.45
N LEU A 15 -26.88 36.17 4.71
CA LEU A 15 -27.27 34.82 5.07
C LEU A 15 -26.75 34.49 6.46
N LEU A 16 -27.72 34.26 7.34
CA LEU A 16 -27.63 34.02 8.76
C LEU A 16 -26.90 32.70 9.05
N LEU A 17 -26.01 32.73 10.06
CA LEU A 17 -25.52 31.52 10.72
C LEU A 17 -26.68 30.83 11.44
N ALA A 18 -27.00 29.61 11.02
CA ALA A 18 -27.69 28.63 11.83
C ALA A 18 -26.79 27.39 11.96
N ALA A 19 -26.03 27.37 13.05
CA ALA A 19 -25.55 26.13 13.64
C ALA A 19 -26.76 25.43 14.27
N CYS A 20 -26.88 24.11 14.06
CA CYS A 20 -27.21 23.10 15.07
C CYS A 20 -27.61 21.78 14.40
N GLU A 21 -27.02 20.72 14.94
CA GLU A 21 -27.42 19.32 14.97
C GLU A 21 -28.09 18.68 13.75
N ARG A 22 -27.33 17.78 13.10
CA ARG A 22 -27.87 16.63 12.38
C ARG A 22 -27.91 15.43 13.35
N PRO A 23 -29.07 15.00 13.89
CA PRO A 23 -29.18 13.69 14.50
C PRO A 23 -29.26 12.63 13.38
N SER A 24 -28.16 11.93 13.12
CA SER A 24 -28.21 10.64 12.41
C SER A 24 -28.80 9.61 13.38
N ALA A 25 -30.13 9.49 13.35
CA ALA A 25 -30.86 8.42 14.00
C ALA A 25 -30.66 7.12 13.21
N VAL A 26 -29.84 6.21 13.74
CA VAL A 26 -29.87 4.80 13.34
C VAL A 26 -31.14 4.17 13.92
N ALA A 27 -31.94 3.58 13.05
CA ALA A 27 -33.12 2.83 13.42
C ALA A 27 -32.72 1.55 14.18
N SER A 28 -33.01 1.52 15.49
CA SER A 28 -33.01 0.28 16.26
C SER A 28 -34.21 -0.56 15.85
N LYS A 29 -33.95 -1.74 15.28
CA LYS A 29 -34.97 -2.75 14.99
C LYS A 29 -35.47 -3.37 16.31
N PRO A 30 -36.78 -3.47 16.55
CA PRO A 30 -37.32 -4.01 17.79
C PRO A 30 -37.10 -5.53 17.87
N HIS A 31 -36.62 -5.98 19.03
CA HIS A 31 -36.73 -7.36 19.49
C HIS A 31 -38.07 -7.47 20.22
N ASP A 32 -39.04 -8.18 19.63
CA ASP A 32 -40.25 -8.62 20.31
C ASP A 32 -40.03 -10.02 20.89
N SER A 33 -40.61 -10.22 22.08
CA SER A 33 -40.39 -11.36 22.96
C SER A 33 -41.21 -12.57 22.54
N GLY A 34 -40.58 -13.74 22.45
CA GLY A 34 -41.24 -15.02 22.28
C GLY A 34 -40.51 -16.10 23.07
N SER A 35 -41.00 -16.38 24.28
CA SER A 35 -40.49 -17.38 25.21
C SER A 35 -40.68 -18.80 24.65
N SER A 36 -39.61 -19.62 24.66
CA SER A 36 -39.67 -21.07 24.89
C SER A 36 -38.31 -21.59 25.34
N ALA A 37 -38.26 -21.94 26.63
CA ALA A 37 -37.71 -23.18 27.18
C ALA A 37 -36.22 -23.56 26.94
N VAL A 38 -35.50 -23.46 28.05
CA VAL A 38 -34.55 -24.42 28.69
C VAL A 38 -33.11 -24.60 28.18
N SER A 39 -32.22 -24.55 29.20
CA SER A 39 -30.91 -25.18 29.38
C SER A 39 -29.73 -24.63 28.58
N ASP A 40 -28.52 -24.51 29.10
CA ASP A 40 -27.94 -24.51 30.45
C ASP A 40 -26.47 -24.13 30.20
N SER A 41 -25.93 -23.28 31.07
CA SER A 41 -24.51 -23.08 31.38
C SER A 41 -23.48 -22.68 30.31
N ASP A 42 -22.93 -21.50 30.58
CA ASP A 42 -21.50 -21.15 30.62
C ASP A 42 -21.01 -20.19 29.52
N VAL A 43 -20.99 -18.89 29.88
CA VAL A 43 -20.08 -17.92 29.26
C VAL A 43 -19.35 -17.21 30.39
N GLY A 44 -18.29 -17.86 30.88
CA GLY A 44 -17.19 -17.16 31.52
C GLY A 44 -16.52 -16.23 30.52
N GLU A 45 -16.80 -14.94 30.69
CA GLU A 45 -15.89 -13.81 30.51
C GLU A 45 -14.41 -14.23 30.37
N GLN A 46 -13.77 -13.93 29.23
CA GLN A 46 -12.42 -13.34 29.18
C GLN A 46 -12.16 -12.70 27.82
N ALA A 47 -12.03 -11.38 27.86
CA ALA A 47 -11.23 -10.64 26.90
C ALA A 47 -9.82 -11.25 26.86
N SER A 48 -9.43 -11.70 25.67
CA SER A 48 -8.02 -11.94 25.36
C SER A 48 -7.76 -11.40 23.98
N ALA A 49 -6.98 -10.31 23.96
CA ALA A 49 -6.26 -9.83 22.80
C ALA A 49 -5.36 -10.97 22.30
N THR A 50 -5.91 -11.82 21.45
CA THR A 50 -5.17 -12.87 20.77
C THR A 50 -4.38 -12.20 19.66
N ALA A 51 -3.10 -11.98 19.95
CA ALA A 51 -2.04 -11.80 18.98
C ALA A 51 -2.30 -12.73 17.79
N GLY A 52 -2.25 -12.16 16.58
CA GLY A 52 -2.60 -12.83 15.34
C GLY A 52 -2.03 -14.25 15.26
N SER A 53 -2.94 -15.22 15.38
CA SER A 53 -2.66 -16.61 15.07
C SER A 53 -2.17 -16.68 13.62
N PRO A 54 -1.09 -17.42 13.31
CA PRO A 54 -0.56 -17.51 11.96
C PRO A 54 -1.64 -18.14 11.10
N ARG A 55 -2.26 -17.33 10.23
CA ARG A 55 -3.05 -17.82 9.10
C ARG A 55 -2.16 -18.85 8.41
N GLY A 56 -2.61 -20.11 8.40
CA GLY A 56 -1.87 -21.29 7.96
C GLY A 56 -0.86 -20.94 6.88
N GLU A 57 0.41 -21.03 7.25
CA GLU A 57 1.55 -20.71 6.39
C GLU A 57 1.65 -21.85 5.37
N GLU A 58 0.79 -21.83 4.35
CA GLU A 58 1.04 -22.58 3.12
C GLU A 58 2.44 -22.23 2.67
N ALA A 59 3.28 -23.25 2.50
CA ALA A 59 4.66 -23.08 2.10
C ALA A 59 4.71 -22.24 0.81
N VAL A 60 5.23 -21.02 0.91
CA VAL A 60 5.28 -20.10 -0.22
C VAL A 60 6.17 -20.74 -1.30
N PRO A 61 5.67 -20.92 -2.53
CA PRO A 61 6.51 -21.43 -3.61
C PRO A 61 7.77 -20.58 -3.75
N THR A 62 8.90 -21.22 -4.08
CA THR A 62 10.19 -20.53 -4.18
C THR A 62 10.68 -20.49 -5.61
N VAL A 63 11.42 -19.42 -5.94
CA VAL A 63 12.15 -19.23 -7.19
C VAL A 63 13.60 -18.97 -6.81
N ASP A 64 14.51 -19.82 -7.27
CA ASP A 64 15.95 -19.76 -6.94
C ASP A 64 16.24 -19.72 -5.43
N GLY A 65 15.46 -20.45 -4.63
CA GLY A 65 15.59 -20.49 -3.16
C GLY A 65 15.05 -19.26 -2.42
N LYS A 66 14.46 -18.29 -3.14
CA LYS A 66 13.78 -17.12 -2.56
C LYS A 66 12.27 -17.28 -2.67
N PRO A 67 11.46 -16.65 -1.79
CA PRO A 67 10.01 -16.68 -1.94
C PRO A 67 9.59 -16.11 -3.30
N MET A 68 8.61 -16.73 -3.96
CA MET A 68 8.16 -16.32 -5.29
C MET A 68 7.70 -14.85 -5.32
N TRP A 69 7.12 -14.38 -4.22
CA TRP A 69 6.61 -13.04 -4.05
C TRP A 69 6.49 -12.73 -2.56
N SER A 70 6.48 -11.45 -2.19
CA SER A 70 6.29 -11.07 -0.78
C SER A 70 4.83 -11.24 -0.35
N SER A 71 4.61 -11.89 0.79
CA SER A 71 3.33 -11.84 1.49
C SER A 71 3.15 -10.49 2.21
N SER A 72 1.91 -10.16 2.57
CA SER A 72 1.60 -8.98 3.36
C SER A 72 0.39 -9.24 4.26
N ARG A 73 0.12 -8.33 5.20
CA ARG A 73 -1.09 -8.39 6.02
C ARG A 73 -2.39 -8.40 5.20
N LYS A 74 -2.34 -7.92 3.96
CA LYS A 74 -3.49 -7.75 3.06
C LYS A 74 -3.66 -8.90 2.05
N GLY A 75 -2.76 -9.87 2.03
CA GLY A 75 -2.84 -10.98 1.07
C GLY A 75 -1.59 -11.86 1.07
N SER A 76 -1.78 -13.11 0.67
CA SER A 76 -0.71 -14.10 0.48
C SER A 76 0.27 -13.68 -0.63
N ALA A 77 1.41 -14.38 -0.72
CA ALA A 77 2.37 -14.19 -1.80
C ALA A 77 1.73 -14.39 -3.18
N GLN A 78 0.95 -15.46 -3.34
CA GLN A 78 0.27 -15.80 -4.58
C GLN A 78 -0.73 -14.71 -5.00
N GLU A 79 -1.57 -14.24 -4.08
CA GLU A 79 -2.55 -13.18 -4.36
C GLU A 79 -1.89 -11.85 -4.71
N ASN A 80 -0.80 -11.49 -4.02
CA ASN A 80 -0.07 -10.25 -4.28
C ASN A 80 0.65 -10.30 -5.63
N ALA A 81 1.20 -11.47 -6.00
CA ALA A 81 1.80 -11.70 -7.30
C ALA A 81 0.74 -11.60 -8.41
N ALA A 82 -0.40 -12.27 -8.23
CA ALA A 82 -1.52 -12.24 -9.17
C ALA A 82 -2.03 -10.82 -9.42
N LYS A 83 -2.23 -10.01 -8.36
CA LYS A 83 -2.63 -8.60 -8.49
C LYS A 83 -1.59 -7.74 -9.22
N SER A 84 -0.30 -8.03 -9.04
CA SER A 84 0.76 -7.31 -9.73
C SER A 84 0.84 -7.70 -11.21
N PHE A 85 0.65 -8.98 -11.51
CA PHE A 85 0.55 -9.49 -12.88
C PHE A 85 -0.67 -8.94 -13.61
N GLU A 86 -1.85 -8.91 -12.99
CA GLU A 86 -3.07 -8.38 -13.61
C GLU A 86 -2.91 -6.91 -14.05
N ARG A 87 -2.18 -6.12 -13.25
CA ARG A 87 -1.98 -4.69 -13.50
C ARG A 87 -0.88 -4.39 -14.50
N ASN A 88 0.19 -5.18 -14.50
CA ASN A 88 1.44 -4.83 -15.19
C ASN A 88 1.93 -5.91 -16.14
N GLY A 89 1.35 -7.12 -16.14
CA GLY A 89 1.86 -8.28 -16.86
C GLY A 89 2.04 -8.03 -18.35
N GLU A 90 1.09 -7.30 -18.95
CA GLU A 90 1.12 -6.93 -20.37
C GLU A 90 2.33 -6.04 -20.71
N ASP A 91 2.68 -5.08 -19.84
CA ASP A 91 3.82 -4.17 -20.05
C ASP A 91 5.16 -4.90 -20.14
N PHE A 92 5.23 -6.11 -19.58
CA PHE A 92 6.41 -6.98 -19.61
C PHE A 92 6.26 -8.14 -20.60
N GLY A 93 5.18 -8.17 -21.40
CA GLY A 93 4.86 -9.26 -22.31
C GLY A 93 4.78 -10.62 -21.59
N ALA A 94 4.32 -10.65 -20.34
CA ALA A 94 4.10 -11.87 -19.60
C ALA A 94 2.73 -12.46 -19.98
N ARG A 95 2.73 -13.73 -20.37
CA ARG A 95 1.52 -14.44 -20.82
C ARG A 95 0.71 -15.02 -19.65
N ASP A 96 1.39 -15.24 -18.53
CA ASP A 96 0.85 -15.83 -17.31
C ASP A 96 1.63 -15.32 -16.09
N LEU A 97 1.12 -15.67 -14.91
CA LEU A 97 1.69 -15.27 -13.62
C LEU A 97 3.13 -15.78 -13.43
N ASP A 98 3.41 -17.01 -13.82
CA ASP A 98 4.73 -17.62 -13.64
C ASP A 98 5.79 -16.89 -14.50
N ALA A 99 5.47 -16.58 -15.75
CA ALA A 99 6.33 -15.78 -16.63
C ALA A 99 6.59 -14.39 -16.05
N PHE A 100 5.60 -13.76 -15.41
CA PHE A 100 5.77 -12.46 -14.77
C PHE A 100 6.65 -12.54 -13.52
N VAL A 101 6.41 -13.53 -12.65
CA VAL A 101 7.22 -13.77 -11.45
C VAL A 101 8.67 -14.05 -11.83
N LYS A 102 8.92 -14.90 -12.82
CA LYS A 102 10.28 -15.17 -13.34
C LYS A 102 10.97 -13.92 -13.85
N LYS A 103 10.27 -13.04 -14.57
CA LYS A 103 10.82 -11.76 -15.02
C LYS A 103 11.16 -10.82 -13.87
N ALA A 104 10.30 -10.75 -12.85
CA ALA A 104 10.57 -9.96 -11.65
C ALA A 104 11.81 -10.47 -10.92
N HIS A 105 11.93 -11.79 -10.72
CA HIS A 105 13.12 -12.41 -10.14
C HIS A 105 14.37 -12.18 -10.98
N ALA A 106 14.29 -12.34 -12.31
CA ALA A 106 15.40 -12.09 -13.21
C ALA A 106 15.90 -10.64 -13.10
N PHE A 107 14.99 -9.67 -13.09
CA PHE A 107 15.34 -8.25 -12.97
C PHE A 107 16.01 -7.93 -11.63
N VAL A 108 15.51 -8.44 -10.51
CA VAL A 108 16.08 -8.10 -9.20
C VAL A 108 17.34 -8.89 -8.86
N ASN A 109 17.50 -10.10 -9.42
CA ASN A 109 18.70 -10.93 -9.22
C ASN A 109 19.84 -10.52 -10.16
N HIS A 110 19.51 -10.10 -11.39
CA HIS A 110 20.47 -9.70 -12.42
C HIS A 110 20.04 -8.37 -13.05
N PRO A 111 20.06 -7.27 -12.27
CA PRO A 111 19.63 -5.98 -12.78
C PRO A 111 20.52 -5.53 -13.95
N PRO A 112 19.93 -4.93 -15.01
CA PRO A 112 20.70 -4.35 -16.10
C PRO A 112 21.75 -3.34 -15.62
N SER A 113 22.84 -3.20 -16.38
CA SER A 113 23.86 -2.20 -16.11
C SER A 113 23.26 -0.78 -16.10
N GLY A 114 23.52 -0.01 -15.04
CA GLY A 114 22.96 1.33 -14.87
C GLY A 114 21.65 1.36 -14.06
N THR A 115 21.16 0.22 -13.59
CA THR A 115 20.06 0.17 -12.62
C THR A 115 20.48 0.90 -11.33
N GLN A 116 19.68 1.88 -10.94
CA GLN A 116 19.83 2.60 -9.69
C GLN A 116 19.12 1.86 -8.57
N THR A 117 19.68 1.88 -7.36
CA THR A 117 19.12 1.17 -6.20
C THR A 117 19.08 2.01 -4.95
N ILE A 118 18.06 1.83 -4.12
CA ILE A 118 17.98 2.40 -2.76
C ILE A 118 17.63 1.29 -1.79
N LYS A 119 18.44 1.13 -0.74
CA LYS A 119 18.16 0.19 0.35
C LYS A 119 17.49 0.93 1.50
N ARG A 120 16.30 0.50 1.89
CA ARG A 120 15.53 1.07 3.00
C ARG A 120 15.98 0.48 4.33
N SER A 121 15.71 1.21 5.42
CA SER A 121 15.99 0.77 6.80
C SER A 121 15.22 -0.48 7.23
N ASN A 122 14.06 -0.76 6.62
CA ASN A 122 13.27 -1.97 6.86
C ASN A 122 13.81 -3.21 6.11
N GLY A 123 14.88 -3.06 5.31
CA GLY A 123 15.49 -4.12 4.53
C GLY A 123 14.92 -4.28 3.11
N ASP A 124 13.87 -3.53 2.74
CA ASP A 124 13.42 -3.51 1.34
C ASP A 124 14.48 -2.84 0.45
N THR A 125 14.59 -3.29 -0.80
CA THR A 125 15.47 -2.65 -1.81
C THR A 125 14.65 -2.23 -3.02
N LEU A 126 14.82 -0.99 -3.43
CA LEU A 126 14.21 -0.38 -4.62
C LEU A 126 15.19 -0.45 -5.77
N PHE A 127 14.67 -0.71 -6.97
CA PHE A 127 15.43 -0.81 -8.21
C PHE A 127 14.74 0.04 -9.28
N TYR A 128 15.53 0.79 -10.04
CA TYR A 128 15.05 1.51 -11.21
C TYR A 128 16.06 1.45 -12.35
N ASP A 129 15.65 0.88 -13.48
CA ASP A 129 16.40 0.98 -14.74
C ASP A 129 15.76 2.00 -15.66
N ALA A 130 16.48 3.08 -15.96
CA ALA A 130 16.01 4.15 -16.83
C ALA A 130 15.90 3.70 -18.29
N LYS A 131 16.70 2.72 -18.72
CA LYS A 131 16.74 2.27 -20.13
C LYS A 131 15.49 1.50 -20.52
N SER A 132 15.08 0.54 -19.69
CA SER A 132 13.85 -0.24 -19.89
C SER A 132 12.62 0.37 -19.20
N ASN A 133 12.83 1.47 -18.47
CA ASN A 133 11.84 2.12 -17.62
C ASN A 133 11.16 1.13 -16.66
N VAL A 134 11.95 0.33 -15.95
CA VAL A 134 11.43 -0.70 -15.04
C VAL A 134 11.74 -0.30 -13.60
N PHE A 135 10.69 -0.29 -12.78
CA PHE A 135 10.79 -0.14 -11.34
C PHE A 135 10.41 -1.45 -10.65
N ALA A 136 11.19 -1.86 -9.65
CA ALA A 136 10.87 -3.01 -8.80
C ALA A 136 11.25 -2.77 -7.35
N VAL A 137 10.64 -3.54 -6.45
CA VAL A 137 11.00 -3.56 -5.04
C VAL A 137 11.13 -5.00 -4.58
N THR A 138 12.18 -5.32 -3.81
CA THR A 138 12.28 -6.57 -3.07
C THR A 138 12.16 -6.34 -1.57
N ASN A 139 11.72 -7.36 -0.84
CA ASN A 139 11.84 -7.37 0.62
C ASN A 139 13.26 -7.80 1.06
N ARG A 140 13.47 -7.87 2.38
CA ARG A 140 14.74 -8.29 2.99
C ARG A 140 15.16 -9.70 2.58
N ASP A 141 14.20 -10.58 2.34
CA ASP A 141 14.43 -11.98 1.95
C ASP A 141 14.67 -12.12 0.44
N GLY A 142 14.69 -11.00 -0.30
CA GLY A 142 14.91 -10.96 -1.74
C GLY A 142 13.68 -11.33 -2.58
N ALA A 143 12.51 -11.48 -1.96
CA ALA A 143 11.26 -11.72 -2.67
C ALA A 143 10.76 -10.42 -3.34
N PRO A 144 10.40 -10.43 -4.63
CA PRO A 144 9.75 -9.30 -5.28
C PRO A 144 8.45 -8.92 -4.57
N ARG A 145 8.26 -7.62 -4.37
CA ARG A 145 7.04 -7.01 -3.81
C ARG A 145 6.18 -6.36 -4.89
N THR A 146 6.83 -5.77 -5.88
CA THR A 146 6.21 -5.10 -7.04
C THR A 146 7.22 -5.03 -8.18
N MET A 147 6.70 -5.00 -9.40
CA MET A 147 7.44 -4.68 -10.62
C MET A 147 6.47 -4.02 -11.60
N PHE A 148 6.81 -2.85 -12.12
CA PHE A 148 5.99 -2.11 -13.10
C PHE A 148 6.82 -1.11 -13.91
N LYS A 149 6.24 -0.54 -14.96
CA LYS A 149 6.82 0.57 -15.72
C LYS A 149 6.16 1.87 -15.29
N PRO A 150 6.86 2.82 -14.64
CA PRO A 150 6.24 4.06 -14.19
C PRO A 150 5.92 4.96 -15.40
N ASP A 151 4.70 5.53 -15.42
CA ASP A 151 4.27 6.46 -16.48
C ASP A 151 5.16 7.70 -16.57
N GLU A 152 5.60 8.22 -15.41
CA GLU A 152 6.47 9.41 -15.31
C GLU A 152 7.96 9.09 -15.49
N GLY A 153 8.31 7.82 -15.70
CA GLY A 153 9.68 7.39 -15.92
C GLY A 153 10.65 7.83 -14.83
N ALA A 154 11.70 8.55 -15.22
CA ALA A 154 12.75 8.99 -14.31
C ALA A 154 12.26 9.95 -13.22
N ALA A 155 11.20 10.72 -13.49
CA ALA A 155 10.62 11.62 -12.49
C ALA A 155 10.02 10.83 -11.31
N TYR A 156 9.41 9.66 -11.57
CA TYR A 156 8.97 8.76 -10.51
C TYR A 156 10.13 8.34 -9.61
N TRP A 157 11.28 8.02 -10.20
CA TRP A 157 12.48 7.62 -9.46
C TRP A 157 13.05 8.76 -8.61
N ASP A 158 13.07 9.98 -9.15
CA ASP A 158 13.48 11.17 -8.39
C ASP A 158 12.57 11.41 -7.18
N GLU A 159 11.26 11.17 -7.35
CA GLU A 159 10.32 11.24 -6.24
C GLU A 159 10.60 10.15 -5.19
N GLN A 160 10.90 8.92 -5.60
CA GLN A 160 11.29 7.85 -4.67
C GLN A 160 12.56 8.24 -3.88
N LYS A 161 13.60 8.75 -4.54
CA LYS A 161 14.81 9.25 -3.87
C LYS A 161 14.49 10.33 -2.84
N ALA A 162 13.70 11.33 -3.23
CA ALA A 162 13.32 12.41 -2.33
C ALA A 162 12.49 11.92 -1.13
N ARG A 163 11.60 10.94 -1.35
CA ARG A 163 10.81 10.32 -0.29
C ARG A 163 11.68 9.53 0.69
N GLU A 164 12.66 8.77 0.22
CA GLU A 164 13.56 8.02 1.10
C GLU A 164 14.51 8.96 1.86
N ALA A 165 15.07 9.99 1.23
CA ALA A 165 15.90 11.00 1.90
C ALA A 165 15.16 11.68 3.07
N ARG A 166 13.88 12.06 2.86
CA ARG A 166 13.04 12.64 3.93
C ARG A 166 12.77 11.67 5.08
N ARG A 167 12.71 10.36 4.81
CA ARG A 167 12.52 9.34 5.87
C ARG A 167 13.78 9.18 6.71
N GLU A 168 14.95 9.26 6.09
CA GLU A 168 16.24 9.18 6.78
C GLU A 168 16.45 10.38 7.72
N THR A 169 16.13 11.59 7.27
CA THR A 169 16.23 12.79 8.12
C THR A 169 15.24 12.72 9.29
N ALA A 170 13.97 12.41 9.02
CA ALA A 170 12.94 12.30 10.06
C ALA A 170 13.18 11.16 11.07
N GLY A 171 13.95 10.14 10.68
CA GLY A 171 14.40 9.08 11.59
C GLY A 171 15.54 9.52 12.50
N THR A 172 16.44 10.37 11.98
CA THR A 172 17.58 10.93 12.72
C THR A 172 17.11 11.91 13.79
N ASP A 173 16.19 12.82 13.44
CA ASP A 173 15.66 13.82 14.37
C ASP A 173 14.96 13.18 15.58
N ARG A 174 14.22 12.09 15.34
CA ARG A 174 13.56 11.33 16.42
C ARG A 174 14.59 10.71 17.37
N ARG A 175 15.68 10.15 16.85
CA ARG A 175 16.73 9.57 17.69
C ARG A 175 17.41 10.63 18.56
N SER A 176 17.72 11.80 18.01
CA SER A 176 18.34 12.89 18.78
C SER A 176 17.43 13.44 19.88
N ARG A 177 16.11 13.30 19.75
CA ARG A 177 15.15 13.76 20.77
C ARG A 177 15.03 12.81 21.96
N ASP A 178 15.24 11.51 21.75
CA ASP A 178 15.14 10.51 22.82
C ASP A 178 16.43 10.41 23.66
N GLU A 179 17.55 10.98 23.20
CA GLU A 179 18.85 10.94 23.87
C GLU A 179 19.22 12.21 24.66
N GLY A 180 18.35 13.23 24.71
CA GLY A 180 18.57 14.50 25.43
C GLY A 180 17.55 14.75 26.52
#